data_AF-A0A9P6BXI6-F1
#
_entry.id   AF-A0A9P6BXI6-F1
#
_cell.length_a   1.000
_cell.length_b   1.000
_cell.length_c   1.000
_cell.angle_alpha   90.00
_cell.angle_beta   90.00
_cell.angle_gamma   90.00
#
_symmetry.space_group_name_H-M   'P 1'
#
loop_
_entity.id
_entity.type
_entity.pdbx_description
1 polymer ?
#
loop_
_entity_poly.entity_id
_entity_poly.type
_entity_poly.pdbx_seq_one_letter_code
_entity_poly.pdbx_strand_id
1 'polypeptide(L)'
;GELKHHQVKHHYVCTNKRLSFPLQIAKHQQQECLIRKIREHNKNKGAIGASLYIPFKDSDSLPPTSPNAHYHVSQSKKYHINVAEWLGNNCNNPALQDFLPKLQDHVLARLDSQNGLTQHSNAWCNTIIFSHNHLYLHKYLHINFMTYDA
;
A
#
# COMPACT_ATOMS: atom_id res chain seq x y z
N GLY A 1 11.81 -23.21 -33.11
CA GLY A 1 10.80 -24.27 -32.99
C GLY A 1 10.77 -24.89 -31.61
N GLU A 2 11.92 -25.14 -31.00
CA GLU A 2 12.09 -25.96 -29.79
C GLU A 2 11.71 -25.28 -28.47
N LEU A 3 12.15 -24.03 -28.25
CA LEU A 3 11.84 -23.25 -27.03
C LEU A 3 10.33 -23.03 -26.81
N LYS A 4 9.58 -22.78 -27.89
CA LYS A 4 8.12 -22.63 -27.83
C LYS A 4 7.42 -23.94 -27.45
N HIS A 5 7.97 -25.07 -27.87
CA HIS A 5 7.45 -26.40 -27.54
C HIS A 5 7.68 -26.75 -26.06
N HIS A 6 8.80 -26.31 -25.48
CA HIS A 6 9.07 -26.47 -24.04
C HIS A 6 8.08 -25.65 -23.18
N GLN A 7 7.78 -24.41 -23.59
CA GLN A 7 6.81 -23.56 -22.90
C GLN A 7 5.41 -24.16 -22.89
N VAL A 8 4.95 -24.67 -24.04
CA VAL A 8 3.63 -25.33 -24.14
C VAL A 8 3.56 -26.56 -23.23
N LYS A 9 4.61 -27.38 -23.18
CA LYS A 9 4.70 -28.53 -22.27
C LYS A 9 4.66 -28.11 -20.79
N HIS A 10 5.39 -27.06 -20.43
CA HIS A 10 5.40 -26.54 -19.06
C HIS A 10 4.00 -26.07 -18.64
N HIS A 11 3.31 -25.29 -19.46
CA HIS A 11 1.95 -24.85 -19.15
C HIS A 11 0.93 -25.99 -19.15
N TYR A 12 1.11 -27.00 -20.01
CA TYR A 12 0.22 -28.16 -20.07
C TYR A 12 0.16 -28.92 -18.73
N VAL A 13 1.29 -29.03 -18.00
CA VAL A 13 1.35 -29.62 -16.65
C VAL A 13 0.42 -28.89 -15.67
N CYS A 14 0.28 -27.58 -15.81
CA CYS A 14 -0.55 -26.72 -14.96
C CYS A 14 -2.01 -26.61 -15.44
N THR A 15 -2.45 -27.40 -16.42
CA THR A 15 -3.86 -27.45 -16.87
C THR A 15 -4.60 -28.63 -16.26
N ASN A 16 -5.93 -28.58 -16.26
CA ASN A 16 -6.75 -29.74 -15.89
C ASN A 16 -6.79 -30.85 -16.97
N LYS A 17 -5.98 -30.73 -18.04
CA LYS A 17 -5.82 -31.69 -19.15
C LYS A 17 -7.11 -32.07 -19.90
N ARG A 18 -8.18 -31.28 -19.77
CA ARG A 18 -9.44 -31.45 -20.52
C ARG A 18 -9.33 -30.82 -21.92
N LEU A 19 -10.27 -31.10 -22.83
CA LEU A 19 -10.32 -30.56 -24.21
C LEU A 19 -10.14 -29.04 -24.30
N SER A 20 -10.44 -28.28 -23.24
CA SER A 20 -10.22 -26.83 -23.14
C SER A 20 -8.80 -26.40 -22.73
N PHE A 21 -7.84 -27.32 -22.63
CA PHE A 21 -6.46 -27.02 -22.25
C PHE A 21 -5.77 -25.96 -23.14
N PRO A 22 -6.03 -25.85 -24.46
CA PRO A 22 -5.40 -24.81 -25.27
C PRO A 22 -5.79 -23.40 -24.81
N LEU A 23 -7.05 -23.22 -24.38
CA LEU A 23 -7.55 -21.96 -23.84
C LEU A 23 -6.92 -21.64 -22.47
N GLN A 24 -6.69 -22.66 -21.63
CA GLN A 24 -6.03 -22.48 -20.34
C GLN A 24 -4.56 -22.08 -20.51
N ILE A 25 -3.84 -22.69 -21.47
CA ILE A 25 -2.47 -22.32 -21.80
C ILE A 25 -2.42 -20.87 -22.32
N ALA A 26 -3.34 -20.49 -23.22
CA ALA A 26 -3.43 -19.12 -23.72
C ALA A 26 -3.66 -18.10 -22.59
N LYS A 27 -4.54 -18.42 -21.62
CA LYS A 27 -4.76 -17.57 -20.43
C LYS A 27 -3.51 -17.42 -19.57
N HIS A 28 -2.79 -18.52 -19.28
CA HIS A 28 -1.53 -18.44 -18.53
C HIS A 28 -0.48 -17.59 -19.25
N GLN A 29 -0.31 -17.77 -20.56
CA GLN A 29 0.62 -16.95 -21.35
C GLN A 29 0.23 -15.47 -21.36
N GLN A 30 -1.07 -15.16 -21.43
CA GLN A 30 -1.57 -13.80 -21.34
C GLN A 30 -1.28 -13.18 -19.96
N GLN A 31 -1.52 -13.92 -18.88
CA GLN A 31 -1.22 -13.48 -17.52
C GLN A 31 0.27 -13.24 -17.30
N GLU A 32 1.14 -14.14 -17.75
CA GLU A 32 2.59 -13.96 -17.66
C GLU A 32 3.07 -12.74 -18.45
N CYS A 33 2.55 -12.54 -19.66
CA CYS A 33 2.82 -11.34 -20.44
C CYS A 33 2.38 -10.07 -19.71
N LEU A 34 1.21 -10.08 -19.09
CA LEU A 34 0.68 -8.95 -18.34
C LEU A 34 1.52 -8.65 -17.09
N ILE A 35 1.87 -9.67 -16.31
CA ILE A 35 2.75 -9.54 -15.13
C ILE A 35 4.13 -9.02 -15.55
N ARG A 36 4.68 -9.50 -16.66
CA ARG A 36 5.95 -9.02 -17.20
C ARG A 36 5.86 -7.54 -17.58
N LYS A 37 4.81 -7.12 -18.30
CA LYS A 37 4.58 -5.71 -18.65
C LYS A 37 4.46 -4.82 -17.41
N ILE A 38 3.75 -5.27 -16.37
CA ILE A 38 3.67 -4.55 -15.09
C ILE A 38 5.05 -4.38 -14.46
N ARG A 39 5.85 -5.46 -14.41
CA ARG A 39 7.22 -5.42 -13.86
C ARG A 39 8.13 -4.48 -14.65
N GLU A 40 8.05 -4.50 -15.98
CA GLU A 40 8.82 -3.61 -16.85
C GLU A 40 8.40 -2.15 -16.66
N HIS A 41 7.10 -1.89 -16.58
CA HIS A 41 6.58 -0.55 -16.29
C HIS A 41 7.03 -0.03 -14.92
N ASN A 42 7.04 -0.91 -13.90
CA ASN A 42 7.53 -0.57 -12.56
C ASN A 42 9.06 -0.40 -12.50
N LYS A 43 9.83 -1.11 -13.33
CA LYS A 43 11.29 -0.91 -13.44
C LYS A 43 11.65 0.42 -14.11
N ASN A 44 10.90 0.80 -15.15
CA ASN A 44 11.14 2.04 -15.91
C ASN A 44 10.65 3.29 -15.18
N LYS A 45 9.72 3.15 -14.22
CA LYS A 45 9.47 4.14 -13.17
C LYS A 45 10.58 4.11 -12.11
N GLY A 46 11.84 4.15 -12.57
CA GLY A 46 13.01 4.04 -11.70
C GLY A 46 12.89 5.04 -10.55
N ALA A 47 12.79 4.56 -9.31
CA ALA A 47 12.94 5.30 -8.06
C ALA A 47 12.47 6.78 -8.06
N ILE A 48 11.34 7.10 -8.70
CA ILE A 48 10.73 8.43 -8.57
C ILE A 48 9.94 8.40 -7.25
N GLY A 49 10.55 8.99 -6.23
CA GLY A 49 10.01 9.11 -4.89
C GLY A 49 10.22 7.84 -4.06
N ALA A 50 10.58 8.01 -2.79
CA ALA A 50 10.59 6.94 -1.78
C ALA A 50 9.36 6.05 -1.98
N SER A 51 9.57 4.85 -2.53
CA SER A 51 8.49 3.91 -2.78
C SER A 51 7.85 3.63 -1.43
N LEU A 52 6.56 3.96 -1.28
CA LEU A 52 5.73 3.63 -0.12
C LEU A 52 5.49 2.11 -0.06
N TYR A 53 6.58 1.34 -0.15
CA TYR A 53 6.58 -0.09 -0.32
C TYR A 53 7.39 -0.70 0.80
N ILE A 54 6.70 -1.48 1.62
CA ILE A 54 7.33 -2.33 2.61
C ILE A 54 7.56 -3.70 1.96
N PRO A 55 8.80 -4.20 1.89
CA PRO A 55 9.07 -5.50 1.31
C PRO A 55 8.27 -6.61 2.00
N PHE A 56 7.62 -7.46 1.20
CA PHE A 56 6.80 -8.55 1.75
C PHE A 56 7.61 -9.52 2.64
N LYS A 57 8.91 -9.69 2.32
CA LYS A 57 9.84 -10.57 3.02
C LYS A 57 10.18 -10.13 4.44
N ASP A 58 10.02 -8.86 4.78
CA ASP A 58 10.33 -8.38 6.13
C ASP A 58 9.28 -8.88 7.12
N SER A 59 9.68 -9.71 8.09
CA SER A 59 8.78 -10.17 9.14
C SER A 59 8.47 -9.03 10.10
N ASP A 60 7.18 -8.80 10.35
CA ASP A 60 6.70 -7.79 11.29
C ASP A 60 5.41 -8.32 11.94
N SER A 61 5.57 -9.37 12.74
CA SER A 61 4.43 -10.11 13.27
C SER A 61 3.62 -9.22 14.20
N LEU A 62 2.31 -9.13 13.95
CA LEU A 62 1.38 -8.56 14.92
C LEU A 62 1.33 -9.48 16.15
N PRO A 63 1.44 -8.94 17.37
CA PRO A 63 1.17 -9.71 18.57
C PRO A 63 -0.32 -10.09 18.64
N PRO A 64 -0.68 -11.09 19.47
CA PRO A 64 -2.07 -11.43 19.71
C PRO A 64 -2.89 -10.19 20.13
N THR A 65 -3.99 -9.96 19.43
CA THR A 65 -4.87 -8.80 19.67
C THR A 65 -6.04 -9.21 20.56
N SER A 66 -6.40 -8.36 21.53
CA SER A 66 -7.65 -8.53 22.27
C SER A 66 -8.84 -8.39 21.31
N PRO A 67 -9.86 -9.26 21.36
CA PRO A 67 -11.07 -9.11 20.57
C PRO A 67 -11.75 -7.75 20.74
N ASN A 68 -11.62 -7.14 21.93
CA ASN A 68 -12.25 -5.86 22.26
C ASN A 68 -11.52 -4.64 21.66
N ALA A 69 -10.31 -4.79 21.13
CA ALA A 69 -9.58 -3.68 20.52
C ALA A 69 -10.04 -3.50 19.06
N HIS A 70 -10.68 -2.37 18.72
CA HIS A 70 -11.18 -2.13 17.36
C HIS A 70 -10.08 -2.02 16.31
N TYR A 71 -8.93 -1.43 16.66
CA TYR A 71 -7.78 -1.31 15.79
C TYR A 71 -6.54 -1.93 16.42
N HIS A 72 -5.75 -2.60 15.58
CA HIS A 72 -4.44 -3.07 15.96
C HIS A 72 -3.47 -2.93 14.78
N VAL A 73 -2.33 -2.29 15.01
CA VAL A 73 -1.36 -1.97 13.96
C VAL A 73 0.01 -2.52 14.36
N SER A 74 0.83 -2.86 13.36
CA SER A 74 2.22 -3.22 13.61
C SER A 74 2.93 -2.11 14.42
N GLN A 75 3.83 -2.48 15.32
CA GLN A 75 4.58 -1.52 16.13
C GLN A 75 5.95 -1.14 15.52
N SER A 76 6.37 -1.81 14.45
CA SER A 76 7.66 -1.53 13.83
C SER A 76 7.71 -0.11 13.29
N LYS A 77 8.77 0.61 13.66
CA LYS A 77 9.11 1.95 13.16
C LYS A 77 10.24 1.92 12.12
N LYS A 78 10.59 0.71 11.65
CA LYS A 78 11.71 0.48 10.71
C LYS A 78 11.53 1.27 9.41
N TYR A 79 10.30 1.34 8.92
CA TYR A 79 9.96 2.04 7.68
C TYR A 79 9.31 3.37 8.00
N HIS A 80 9.88 4.44 7.46
CA HIS A 80 9.35 5.78 7.54
C HIS A 80 9.69 6.55 6.27
N ILE A 81 8.94 7.61 6.02
CA ILE A 81 9.25 8.61 5.00
C ILE A 81 9.46 9.97 5.65
N ASN A 82 10.41 10.75 5.13
CA ASN A 82 10.46 12.18 5.40
C ASN A 82 9.41 12.87 4.52
N VAL A 83 8.41 13.48 5.15
CA VAL A 83 7.24 14.02 4.43
C VAL A 83 7.61 15.15 3.48
N ALA A 84 8.54 16.04 3.87
CA ALA A 84 8.95 17.17 3.05
C ALA A 84 9.73 16.69 1.82
N GLU A 85 10.66 15.76 2.00
CA GLU A 85 11.40 15.17 0.88
C GLU A 85 10.45 14.40 -0.07
N TRP A 86 9.53 13.62 0.49
CA TRP A 86 8.56 12.87 -0.28
C TRP A 86 7.61 13.79 -1.08
N LEU A 87 7.11 14.87 -0.48
CA LEU A 87 6.29 15.86 -1.17
C LEU A 87 7.08 16.63 -2.24
N GLY A 88 8.33 17.01 -1.94
CA GLY A 88 9.22 17.67 -2.90
C GLY A 88 9.47 16.82 -4.15
N ASN A 89 9.73 15.53 -3.95
CA ASN A 89 9.93 14.56 -5.03
C ASN A 89 8.65 14.27 -5.84
N ASN A 90 7.47 14.59 -5.30
CA ASN A 90 6.18 14.39 -5.95
C ASN A 90 5.43 15.72 -6.17
N CYS A 91 6.15 16.84 -6.31
CA CYS A 91 5.56 18.18 -6.42
C CYS A 91 4.61 18.35 -7.62
N ASN A 92 4.82 17.58 -8.69
CA ASN A 92 3.97 17.61 -9.88
C ASN A 92 2.70 16.74 -9.76
N ASN A 93 2.49 16.07 -8.62
CA ASN A 93 1.34 15.20 -8.42
C ASN A 93 0.14 15.99 -7.84
N PRO A 94 -0.95 16.19 -8.61
CA PRO A 94 -2.10 16.96 -8.15
C PRO A 94 -2.82 16.31 -6.96
N ALA A 95 -2.73 14.99 -6.78
CA ALA A 95 -3.33 14.31 -5.65
C ALA A 95 -2.61 14.60 -4.31
N LEU A 96 -1.38 15.11 -4.36
CA LEU A 96 -0.60 15.48 -3.17
C LEU A 96 -0.63 16.99 -2.90
N GLN A 97 -1.41 17.75 -3.67
CA GLN A 97 -1.59 19.17 -3.43
C GLN A 97 -2.25 19.40 -2.06
N ASP A 98 -1.61 20.26 -1.26
CA ASP A 98 -2.01 20.59 0.10
C ASP A 98 -2.06 19.39 1.06
N PHE A 99 -1.30 18.33 0.78
CA PHE A 99 -1.30 17.12 1.59
C PHE A 99 -1.00 17.40 3.07
N LEU A 100 0.06 18.16 3.36
CA LEU A 100 0.50 18.39 4.73
C LEU A 100 -0.52 19.21 5.55
N PRO A 101 -1.07 20.34 5.04
CA PRO A 101 -2.17 21.03 5.70
C PRO A 101 -3.40 20.14 5.94
N LYS A 102 -3.82 19.35 4.95
CA LYS A 102 -4.96 18.42 5.08
C LYS A 102 -4.70 17.34 6.13
N LEU A 103 -3.47 16.85 6.22
CA LEU A 103 -3.08 15.87 7.22
C LEU A 103 -3.11 16.48 8.62
N GLN A 104 -2.56 17.69 8.80
CA GLN A 104 -2.60 18.39 10.09
C GLN A 104 -4.04 18.65 10.54
N ASP A 105 -4.89 19.14 9.64
CA ASP A 105 -6.31 19.36 9.92
C ASP A 105 -7.02 18.07 10.33
N HIS A 106 -6.75 16.95 9.63
CA HIS A 106 -7.31 15.65 9.98
C HIS A 106 -6.86 15.16 11.36
N VAL A 107 -5.58 15.28 11.69
CA VAL A 107 -5.06 14.87 13.00
C VAL A 107 -5.65 15.76 14.10
N LEU A 108 -5.75 17.07 13.87
CA LEU A 108 -6.43 17.98 14.80
C LEU A 108 -7.87 17.56 15.03
N ALA A 109 -8.65 17.31 13.97
CA ALA A 109 -10.04 16.88 14.10
C ALA A 109 -10.22 15.60 14.92
N ARG A 110 -9.22 14.70 14.89
CA ARG A 110 -9.22 13.46 15.69
C ARG A 110 -8.84 13.69 17.15
N LEU A 111 -7.94 14.63 17.43
CA LEU A 111 -7.55 15.01 18.79
C LEU A 111 -8.61 15.87 19.46
N ASP A 112 -9.26 16.74 18.69
CA ASP A 112 -10.24 17.73 19.13
C ASP A 112 -11.69 17.21 19.00
N SER A 113 -11.89 15.94 19.36
CA SER A 113 -13.15 15.18 19.18
C SER A 113 -14.42 15.79 19.80
N GLN A 114 -14.33 16.96 20.41
CA GLN A 114 -15.42 17.72 21.04
C GLN A 114 -15.94 18.89 20.20
N ASN A 115 -15.15 19.47 19.30
CA ASN A 115 -15.51 20.77 18.71
C ASN A 115 -16.29 20.70 17.40
N GLY A 116 -16.39 19.52 16.78
CA GLY A 116 -17.20 19.31 15.57
C GLY A 116 -16.81 20.17 14.36
N LEU A 117 -15.67 20.85 14.42
CA LEU A 117 -15.17 21.71 13.36
C LEU A 117 -14.67 20.84 12.21
N THR A 118 -15.12 21.17 11.00
CA THR A 118 -14.77 20.45 9.78
C THR A 118 -13.47 20.94 9.13
N GLN A 119 -13.00 22.15 9.51
CA GLN A 119 -11.74 22.75 9.08
C GLN A 119 -11.19 23.66 10.17
N HIS A 120 -9.94 23.46 10.53
CA HIS A 120 -9.23 24.27 11.53
C HIS A 120 -8.47 25.42 10.88
N SER A 121 -8.25 26.50 11.64
CA SER A 121 -7.44 27.62 11.18
C SER A 121 -5.99 27.19 10.95
N ASN A 122 -5.33 27.75 9.93
CA ASN A 122 -3.91 27.49 9.63
C ASN A 122 -3.00 27.71 10.85
N ALA A 123 -3.30 28.71 11.68
CA ALA A 123 -2.53 28.97 12.91
C ALA A 123 -2.58 27.79 13.88
N TRP A 124 -3.71 27.08 13.90
CA TRP A 124 -3.91 25.88 14.72
C TRP A 124 -3.27 24.65 14.08
N CYS A 125 -3.40 24.46 12.76
CA CYS A 125 -2.71 23.39 12.03
C CYS A 125 -1.19 23.43 12.23
N ASN A 126 -0.62 24.63 12.28
CA ASN A 126 0.81 24.84 12.53
C ASN A 126 1.29 24.45 13.94
N THR A 127 0.37 24.19 14.88
CA THR A 127 0.73 23.65 16.20
C THR A 127 1.09 22.17 16.16
N ILE A 128 0.62 21.44 15.13
CA ILE A 128 0.98 20.04 14.94
C ILE A 128 2.37 19.93 14.35
N ILE A 129 3.26 19.31 15.12
CA ILE A 129 4.63 19.01 14.73
C ILE A 129 4.79 17.50 14.59
N PHE A 130 5.16 17.05 13.39
CA PHE A 130 5.58 15.66 13.17
C PHE A 130 7.05 15.52 13.58
N SER A 131 7.33 14.66 14.56
CA SER A 131 8.70 14.39 15.01
C SER A 131 9.57 13.95 13.83
N HIS A 132 10.71 14.62 13.64
CA HIS A 132 11.65 14.38 12.52
C HIS A 132 11.02 14.49 11.12
N ASN A 133 9.82 15.10 11.02
CA ASN A 133 9.03 15.12 9.80
C ASN A 133 8.78 13.71 9.22
N HIS A 134 8.64 12.71 10.11
CA HIS A 134 8.47 11.32 9.73
C HIS A 134 7.01 10.88 9.74
N LEU A 135 6.61 10.16 8.70
CA LEU A 135 5.43 9.28 8.72
C LEU A 135 5.90 7.83 8.67
N TYR A 136 5.45 7.04 9.66
CA TYR A 136 5.78 5.63 9.75
C TYR A 136 4.87 4.80 8.86
N LEU A 137 5.47 3.86 8.13
CA LEU A 137 4.74 2.91 7.31
C LEU A 137 4.60 1.62 8.11
N HIS A 138 3.36 1.24 8.39
CA HIS A 138 3.07 0.01 9.12
C HIS A 138 2.68 -1.11 8.16
N LYS A 139 3.27 -2.29 8.34
CA LYS A 139 3.06 -3.42 7.44
C LYS A 139 1.65 -4.00 7.54
N TYR A 140 1.09 -4.03 8.74
CA TYR A 140 -0.21 -4.62 8.99
C TYR A 140 -1.11 -3.70 9.80
N LEU A 141 -2.38 -3.63 9.39
CA LEU A 141 -3.50 -3.04 10.10
C LEU A 141 -4.59 -4.11 10.22
N HIS A 142 -4.96 -4.44 11.45
CA HIS A 142 -6.06 -5.32 11.79
C HIS A 142 -7.21 -4.46 12.35
N ILE A 143 -8.41 -4.68 11.81
CA ILE A 143 -9.62 -3.96 12.20
C ILE A 143 -10.63 -5.02 12.68
N ASN A 144 -10.93 -5.00 13.98
CA ASN A 144 -11.94 -5.88 14.56
C ASN A 144 -13.32 -5.24 14.40
N PHE A 145 -14.15 -5.81 13.52
CA PHE A 145 -15.55 -5.39 13.38
C PHE A 145 -16.41 -6.12 14.42
N MET A 146 -16.89 -5.38 15.41
CA MET A 146 -17.66 -5.91 16.54
C MET A 146 -19.17 -5.91 16.29
N THR A 147 -19.60 -5.92 15.03
CA THR A 147 -20.99 -6.21 14.67
C THR A 147 -21.11 -7.71 14.43
N TYR A 148 -21.38 -8.44 15.50
CA TYR A 148 -22.04 -9.73 15.35
C TYR A 148 -23.45 -9.43 14.83
N ASP A 149 -23.83 -10.03 13.71
CA ASP A 149 -25.24 -10.01 13.28
C ASP A 149 -26.09 -10.58 14.42
N ALA A 150 -27.12 -9.82 14.82
CA ALA A 150 -28.08 -10.22 15.84
C ALA A 150 -29.12 -11.19 15.30
#